data_AF-A0A920FIV9-F1
#
_entry.id   AF-A0A920FIV9-F1
#
_cell.length_a   1.000
_cell.length_b   1.000
_cell.length_c   1.000
_cell.angle_alpha   90.00
_cell.angle_beta   90.00
_cell.angle_gamma   90.00
#
_symmetry.space_group_name_H-M   'P 1'
#
loop_
_entity.id
_entity.type
_entity.pdbx_description
1 polymer ?
#
loop_
_entity_poly.entity_id
_entity_poly.type
_entity_poly.pdbx_seq_one_letter_code
_entity_poly.pdbx_strand_id
1 'polypeptide(L)'
;MDIALFVAYVVTEPLEFYCVAGFVGLVMGGSQSISRSTYSKFIPQDTHDTSSFFSFYDVAEKLGIVIGMFSFGFIHQITGSMRNSVLALITFFVVSLIMLFGYLNKRLKLMNERRSI
;
A
#
# COMPACT_ATOMS: atom_id res chain seq x y z
N MET A 1 3.47 4.41 -6.28
CA MET A 1 3.37 3.04 -6.82
C MET A 1 2.86 3.06 -8.27
N ASP A 2 2.04 4.06 -8.63
CA ASP A 2 1.33 4.16 -9.91
C ASP A 2 2.18 4.61 -11.12
N ILE A 3 3.28 5.35 -10.90
CA ILE A 3 4.22 5.76 -11.95
C ILE A 3 4.97 4.57 -12.57
N ALA A 4 5.26 3.54 -11.78
CA ALA A 4 5.98 2.36 -12.26
C ALA A 4 5.15 1.48 -13.20
N LEU A 5 3.83 1.47 -13.02
CA LEU A 5 2.91 0.66 -13.82
C LEU A 5 2.60 1.29 -15.18
N PHE A 6 2.61 2.63 -15.26
CA PHE A 6 2.53 3.32 -16.54
C PHE A 6 3.78 3.06 -17.40
N VAL A 7 4.96 3.02 -16.76
CA VAL A 7 6.23 2.68 -17.43
C VAL A 7 6.24 1.21 -17.85
N ALA A 8 5.86 0.27 -16.97
CA ALA A 8 5.79 -1.16 -17.30
C ALA A 8 4.83 -1.51 -18.46
N TYR A 9 3.80 -0.70 -18.69
CA TYR A 9 2.84 -0.92 -19.78
C TYR A 9 3.38 -0.50 -21.16
N VAL A 10 4.39 0.38 -21.18
CA VAL A 10 5.08 0.83 -22.40
C VAL A 10 6.29 -0.05 -22.71
N VAL A 11 6.83 -0.70 -21.69
CA VAL A 11 8.06 -1.48 -21.71
C VAL A 11 7.85 -2.87 -22.34
N THR A 12 8.62 -3.16 -23.38
CA THR A 12 8.54 -4.43 -24.13
C THR A 12 9.82 -5.26 -23.99
N GLU A 13 10.92 -4.68 -23.48
CA GLU A 13 12.20 -5.35 -23.29
C GLU A 13 12.45 -5.88 -21.86
N PRO A 14 13.19 -7.00 -21.70
CA PRO A 14 13.51 -7.59 -20.39
C PRO A 14 14.25 -6.62 -19.45
N LEU A 15 15.11 -5.78 -20.01
CA LEU A 15 15.99 -4.88 -19.25
C LEU A 15 15.19 -3.76 -18.56
N GLU A 16 14.20 -3.24 -19.26
CA GLU A 16 13.27 -2.25 -18.72
C GLU A 16 12.38 -2.84 -17.61
N PHE A 17 11.97 -4.12 -17.72
CA PHE A 17 11.23 -4.81 -16.68
C PHE A 17 12.05 -4.91 -15.38
N TYR A 18 13.34 -5.25 -15.46
CA TYR A 18 14.22 -5.28 -14.29
C TYR A 18 14.41 -3.90 -13.66
N CYS A 19 14.58 -2.84 -14.46
CA CYS A 19 14.68 -1.47 -13.95
C CYS A 19 13.40 -1.03 -13.21
N VAL A 20 12.23 -1.31 -13.78
CA VAL A 20 10.94 -0.98 -13.17
C VAL A 20 10.72 -1.81 -11.90
N ALA A 21 10.99 -3.11 -11.94
CA ALA A 21 10.89 -3.98 -10.77
C ALA A 21 11.81 -3.52 -9.63
N GLY A 22 13.03 -3.08 -9.94
CA GLY A 22 13.96 -2.52 -8.96
C GLY A 22 13.44 -1.23 -8.32
N PHE A 23 12.89 -0.31 -9.12
CA PHE A 23 12.30 0.93 -8.62
C PHE A 23 11.06 0.67 -7.75
N VAL A 24 10.19 -0.25 -8.16
CA VAL A 24 9.02 -0.67 -7.36
C VAL A 24 9.45 -1.30 -6.05
N GLY A 25 10.44 -2.19 -6.08
CA GLY A 25 10.99 -2.83 -4.88
C GLY A 25 11.54 -1.81 -3.90
N LEU A 26 12.24 -0.78 -4.39
CA LEU A 26 12.77 0.31 -3.57
C LEU A 26 11.65 1.14 -2.92
N VAL A 27 10.62 1.52 -3.68
CA VAL A 27 9.47 2.28 -3.15
C VAL A 27 8.68 1.45 -2.13
N MET A 28 8.45 0.16 -2.40
CA MET A 28 7.72 -0.74 -1.51
C MET A 28 8.50 -0.97 -0.20
N GLY A 29 9.82 -1.17 -0.26
CA GLY A 29 10.68 -1.26 0.92
C GLY A 29 10.71 0.03 1.75
N GLY A 30 10.75 1.19 1.09
CA GLY A 30 10.68 2.49 1.76
C GLY A 30 9.35 2.72 2.48
N SER A 31 8.22 2.46 1.81
CA SER A 31 6.88 2.61 2.39
C SER A 31 6.64 1.64 3.55
N GLN A 32 7.08 0.38 3.43
CA GLN A 32 6.97 -0.60 4.52
C GLN A 32 7.78 -0.18 5.76
N SER A 33 8.98 0.39 5.55
CA SER A 33 9.84 0.86 6.65
C SER A 33 9.25 2.07 7.38
N ILE A 34 8.60 2.99 6.65
CA ILE A 34 7.90 4.14 7.24
C ILE A 34 6.70 3.68 8.07
N SER A 35 5.95 2.68 7.61
CA SER A 35 4.81 2.13 8.37
C SER A 35 5.27 1.54 9.72
N ARG A 36 6.31 0.70 9.73
CA ARG A 36 6.84 0.12 10.98
C ARG A 36 7.40 1.16 11.95
N SER A 37 8.11 2.17 11.45
CA SER A 37 8.68 3.24 12.29
C SER A 37 7.64 4.24 12.79
N THR A 38 6.54 4.44 12.05
CA THR A 38 5.41 5.24 12.52
C THR A 38 4.60 4.47 13.57
N TYR A 39 4.43 3.16 13.39
CA TYR A 39 3.74 2.30 14.35
C TYR A 39 4.46 2.25 15.70
N SER A 40 5.80 2.09 15.71
CA SER A 40 6.58 2.09 16.96
C SER A 40 6.54 3.43 17.72
N LYS A 41 6.37 4.56 17.02
CA LYS A 41 6.18 5.89 17.64
C LYS A 41 4.79 6.11 18.22
N PHE A 42 3.79 5.34 17.81
CA PHE A 42 2.41 5.47 18.27
C PHE A 42 2.09 4.63 19.52
N ILE A 43 3.04 3.79 19.98
CA ILE A 43 2.86 2.99 21.18
C ILE A 43 3.22 3.84 22.42
N PRO A 44 2.26 4.14 23.32
CA PRO A 44 2.54 4.82 24.57
C PRO A 44 3.48 3.97 25.43
N GLN A 45 4.48 4.59 26.05
CA GLN A 45 5.53 3.91 26.83
C GLN A 45 5.06 3.36 28.19
N ASP A 46 3.76 3.37 28.45
CA ASP A 46 3.19 3.24 29.80
C ASP A 46 2.22 2.06 29.95
N THR A 47 2.33 1.03 29.12
CA THR A 47 1.55 -0.21 29.29
C THR A 47 2.33 -1.44 28.84
N HIS A 48 2.29 -2.48 29.68
CA HIS A 48 3.03 -3.74 29.66
C HIS A 48 2.73 -4.68 28.45
N ASP A 49 2.18 -4.16 27.34
CA ASP A 49 1.61 -4.93 26.23
C ASP A 49 2.02 -4.42 24.81
N THR A 50 3.19 -3.81 24.68
CA THR A 50 3.79 -3.35 23.42
C THR A 50 3.87 -4.45 22.34
N SER A 51 4.02 -5.71 22.76
CA SER A 51 4.16 -6.89 21.88
C SER A 51 2.84 -7.30 21.20
N SER A 52 1.71 -7.17 21.88
CA SER A 52 0.40 -7.57 21.37
C SER A 52 -0.06 -6.67 20.22
N PHE A 53 0.24 -5.37 20.31
CA PHE A 53 -0.03 -4.41 19.25
C PHE A 53 0.83 -4.69 18.00
N PHE A 54 2.14 -4.89 18.16
CA PHE A 54 3.02 -5.25 17.04
C PHE A 54 2.62 -6.57 16.38
N SER A 55 2.21 -7.56 17.17
CA SER A 55 1.70 -8.85 16.66
C SER A 55 0.39 -8.70 15.89
N PHE A 56 -0.54 -7.85 16.36
CA PHE A 56 -1.79 -7.59 15.64
C PHE A 56 -1.55 -6.85 14.31
N TYR A 57 -0.61 -5.90 14.28
CA TYR A 57 -0.21 -5.21 13.05
C TYR A 57 0.41 -6.18 12.04
N ASP A 58 1.35 -7.05 12.45
CA ASP A 58 1.96 -8.05 11.58
C ASP A 58 0.93 -9.06 11.04
N VAL A 59 -0.04 -9.46 11.88
CA VAL A 59 -1.16 -10.32 11.45
C VAL A 59 -2.07 -9.60 10.46
N ALA A 60 -2.43 -8.34 10.71
CA ALA A 60 -3.25 -7.55 9.79
C ALA A 60 -2.55 -7.32 8.44
N GLU A 61 -1.24 -7.06 8.45
CA GLU A 61 -0.41 -6.93 7.24
C GLU A 61 -0.42 -8.24 6.43
N LYS A 62 -0.15 -9.38 7.09
CA LYS A 62 -0.19 -10.70 6.44
C LYS A 62 -1.58 -11.05 5.92
N LEU A 63 -2.64 -10.77 6.67
CA LEU A 63 -4.02 -10.98 6.23
C LEU A 63 -4.34 -10.14 4.99
N GLY A 64 -3.93 -8.86 4.96
CA GLY A 64 -4.09 -8.00 3.80
C GLY A 64 -3.39 -8.54 2.56
N ILE A 65 -2.16 -9.07 2.71
CA ILE A 65 -1.41 -9.71 1.62
C ILE A 65 -2.13 -10.98 1.13
N VAL A 66 -2.60 -11.84 2.05
CA VAL A 66 -3.31 -13.09 1.69
C VAL A 66 -4.60 -12.77 0.95
N ILE A 67 -5.41 -11.82 1.43
CA ILE A 67 -6.65 -11.40 0.77
C ILE A 67 -6.34 -10.78 -0.59
N GLY A 68 -5.34 -9.90 -0.69
CA GLY A 68 -4.95 -9.26 -1.95
C GLY A 68 -4.46 -10.26 -3.00
N MET A 69 -3.62 -11.21 -2.62
CA MET A 69 -3.18 -12.29 -3.52
C MET A 69 -4.32 -13.20 -3.95
N PHE A 70 -5.24 -13.53 -3.03
CA PHE A 70 -6.42 -14.33 -3.35
C PHE A 70 -7.34 -13.60 -4.33
N SER A 71 -7.64 -12.33 -4.10
CA SER A 71 -8.42 -11.51 -5.03
C SER A 71 -7.74 -11.37 -6.39
N PHE A 72 -6.41 -11.19 -6.43
CA PHE A 72 -5.67 -11.15 -7.70
C PHE A 72 -5.76 -12.48 -8.46
N GLY A 73 -5.53 -13.60 -7.79
CA GLY A 73 -5.64 -14.94 -8.40
C GLY A 73 -7.04 -15.23 -8.92
N PHE A 74 -8.07 -14.83 -8.17
CA PHE A 74 -9.47 -14.98 -8.56
C PHE A 74 -9.82 -14.14 -9.81
N ILE A 75 -9.41 -12.87 -9.84
CA ILE A 75 -9.60 -11.99 -11.01
C ILE A 75 -8.79 -12.52 -12.21
N HIS A 76 -7.60 -13.07 -11.97
CA HIS A 76 -6.78 -13.70 -13.00
C HIS A 76 -7.46 -14.90 -13.64
N GLN A 77 -8.03 -15.79 -12.83
CA GLN A 77 -8.74 -16.97 -13.30
C GLN A 77 -10.00 -16.63 -14.11
N ILE A 78 -10.74 -15.58 -13.73
CA ILE A 78 -11.93 -15.13 -14.48
C ILE A 78 -11.56 -14.42 -15.79
N THR A 79 -10.50 -13.61 -15.77
CA THR A 79 -10.19 -12.75 -16.92
C THR A 79 -9.34 -13.44 -17.99
N GLY A 80 -8.65 -14.54 -17.64
CA GLY A 80 -7.84 -15.35 -18.57
C GLY A 80 -6.63 -14.65 -19.20
N SER A 81 -6.42 -13.35 -18.90
CA SER A 81 -5.38 -12.50 -19.48
C SER A 81 -4.68 -11.71 -18.37
N MET A 82 -3.39 -11.95 -18.18
CA MET A 82 -2.57 -11.36 -17.11
C MET A 82 -2.60 -9.82 -17.10
N ARG A 83 -2.71 -9.17 -18.27
CA ARG A 83 -2.80 -7.71 -18.40
C ARG A 83 -4.07 -7.10 -17.79
N ASN A 84 -5.23 -7.73 -17.98
CA ASN A 84 -6.50 -7.18 -17.51
C ASN A 84 -6.65 -7.34 -15.99
N SER A 85 -6.09 -8.41 -15.42
CA SER A 85 -6.05 -8.61 -13.97
C SER A 85 -5.17 -7.60 -13.26
N VAL A 86 -4.03 -7.24 -13.86
CA VAL A 86 -3.17 -6.16 -13.37
C VAL A 86 -3.91 -4.81 -13.45
N LEU A 87 -4.60 -4.52 -14.55
CA LEU A 87 -5.39 -3.29 -14.69
C LEU A 87 -6.52 -3.18 -13.65
N ALA A 88 -7.21 -4.27 -13.34
CA ALA A 88 -8.24 -4.30 -12.29
C ALA A 88 -7.64 -4.09 -10.88
N LEU A 89 -6.41 -4.54 -10.63
CA LEU A 89 -5.73 -4.30 -9.36
C LEU A 89 -5.29 -2.84 -9.21
N ILE A 90 -4.86 -2.21 -10.32
CA ILE A 90 -4.52 -0.77 -10.35
C ILE A 90 -5.73 0.08 -9.97
N THR A 91 -6.90 -0.18 -10.56
CA THR A 91 -8.11 0.60 -10.25
C THR A 91 -8.52 0.47 -8.78
N PHE A 92 -8.36 -0.72 -8.20
CA PHE A 92 -8.60 -0.94 -6.77
C PHE A 92 -7.64 -0.13 -5.87
N PHE A 93 -6.36 -0.05 -6.24
CA PHE A 93 -5.37 0.78 -5.54
C PHE A 93 -5.64 2.28 -5.68
N VAL A 94 -6.03 2.75 -6.86
CA VAL A 94 -6.38 4.17 -7.09
C VAL A 94 -7.58 4.57 -6.23
N VAL A 95 -8.62 3.75 -6.16
CA VAL A 95 -9.79 3.99 -5.29
C VAL A 95 -9.36 4.10 -3.82
N SER A 96 -8.47 3.22 -3.38
CA SER A 96 -7.93 3.23 -2.02
C SER A 96 -7.10 4.50 -1.73
N LEU A 97 -6.31 4.97 -2.69
CA LEU A 97 -5.52 6.20 -2.58
C LEU A 97 -6.42 7.45 -2.50
N ILE A 98 -7.46 7.51 -3.31
CA ILE A 98 -8.44 8.61 -3.28
C ILE A 98 -9.13 8.66 -1.92
N MET A 99 -9.52 7.51 -1.39
CA MET A 99 -10.16 7.42 -0.07
C MET A 99 -9.22 7.87 1.06
N LEU A 100 -7.94 7.48 0.99
CA LEU A 100 -6.92 7.92 1.95
C LEU A 100 -6.69 9.43 1.87
N PHE A 101 -6.58 9.99 0.67
CA PHE A 101 -6.39 11.42 0.48
C PHE A 101 -7.59 12.23 0.99
N GLY A 102 -8.81 11.72 0.79
CA GLY A 102 -10.03 12.28 1.37
C GLY A 102 -10.01 12.30 2.90
N TYR A 103 -9.57 11.20 3.54
CA TYR A 103 -9.42 11.14 4.99
C TYR A 103 -8.34 12.10 5.51
N LEU A 104 -7.18 12.15 4.83
CA LEU A 104 -6.06 13.01 5.20
C LEU A 104 -6.46 14.49 5.12
N ASN A 105 -7.17 14.90 4.08
CA ASN A 105 -7.63 16.28 3.91
C ASN A 105 -8.62 16.68 5.03
N LYS A 106 -9.48 15.73 5.45
CA LYS A 106 -10.39 15.92 6.59
C LYS A 106 -9.64 16.06 7.92
N ARG A 107 -8.61 15.24 8.14
CA ARG A 107 -7.69 15.32 9.31
C ARG A 107 -6.93 16.65 9.35
N LEU A 108 -6.41 17.11 8.20
CA LEU A 108 -5.68 18.38 8.08
C LEU A 108 -6.57 19.58 8.42
N LYS A 109 -7.82 19.58 7.95
CA LYS A 109 -8.79 20.63 8.27
C LYS A 109 -9.06 20.72 9.78
N LEU A 110 -9.26 19.57 10.44
CA LEU A 110 -9.48 19.48 11.88
C LEU A 110 -8.27 19.92 12.72
N MET A 111 -7.05 19.71 12.23
CA MET A 111 -5.83 20.19 12.90
C MET A 111 -5.64 21.70 12.74
N ASN A 112 -5.98 22.25 11.57
CA ASN A 112 -5.85 23.69 11.33
C ASN A 112 -6.87 24.49 12.15
N GLU A 113 -8.09 23.96 12.30
CA GLU A 113 -9.19 24.55 13.08
C GLU A 113 -8.94 24.46 14.60
N ARG A 114 -8.19 23.46 15.07
CA ARG A 114 -7.77 23.32 16.47
C ARG A 114 -6.54 24.17 16.83
N ARG A 115 -5.85 24.75 15.84
CA ARG A 115 -4.70 25.65 16.00
C ARG A 115 -5.09 27.13 15.94
N SER A 116 -6.34 27.44 15.53
CA SER A 116 -6.91 28.80 15.52
C SER A 116 -7.74 29.13 16.77
N ILE A 117 -7.72 28.29 17.80
CA ILE A 117 -8.29 28.50 19.15
C ILE A 117 -7.12 28.47 20.13
#